data_AF-A0A7J5UM86-F1
#
_entry.id   AF-A0A7J5UM86-F1
#
_cell.length_a   1.000
_cell.length_b   1.000
_cell.length_c   1.000
_cell.angle_alpha   90.00
_cell.angle_beta   90.00
_cell.angle_gamma   90.00
#
_symmetry.space_group_name_H-M   'P 1'
#
loop_
_entity.id
_entity.type
_entity.pdbx_description
1 polymer ?
#
loop_
_entity_poly.entity_id
_entity_poly.type
_entity_poly.pdbx_seq_one_letter_code
_entity_poly.pdbx_strand_id
1 'polypeptide(L)'
;ARRAADAEAALAVLASTAAAARARTAPVVAEATETLARAAVELAQALLGAELSDDDTSARTALARALGEAGDDDVVRVRLNPEDHAHLRAMLEAHPGELDIPAGVELVPDAALARGDAVSELTEGYLDARLGAALARARAALEVRR
;
A
#
# COMPACT_ATOMS: atom_id res chain seq x y z
N ALA A 1 -15.47 -40.15 47.34
CA ALA A 1 -14.40 -40.67 46.48
C ALA A 1 -14.88 -40.91 45.04
N ARG A 2 -15.73 -41.92 44.76
CA ARG A 2 -16.12 -42.26 43.37
C ARG A 2 -16.82 -41.13 42.60
N ARG A 3 -17.84 -40.48 43.17
CA ARG A 3 -18.49 -39.29 42.54
C ARG A 3 -17.53 -38.12 42.23
N ALA A 4 -16.48 -37.94 43.04
CA ALA A 4 -15.49 -36.89 42.79
C ALA A 4 -14.55 -37.28 41.64
N ALA A 5 -14.11 -38.54 41.61
CA ALA A 5 -13.32 -39.09 40.50
C ALA A 5 -14.09 -39.08 39.17
N ASP A 6 -15.39 -39.42 39.20
CA ASP A 6 -16.25 -39.39 38.02
C ASP A 6 -16.44 -37.95 37.50
N ALA A 7 -16.54 -36.97 38.40
CA ALA A 7 -16.63 -35.55 38.04
C ALA A 7 -15.31 -35.02 37.46
N GLU A 8 -14.16 -35.37 38.03
CA GLU A 8 -12.84 -35.03 37.48
C GLU A 8 -12.63 -35.61 36.09
N ALA A 9 -13.00 -36.89 35.89
CA ALA A 9 -12.93 -37.54 34.57
C ALA A 9 -13.82 -36.84 33.55
N ALA A 10 -15.06 -36.48 33.92
CA ALA A 10 -15.97 -35.74 33.05
C ALA A 10 -15.42 -34.35 32.67
N LEU A 11 -14.85 -33.61 33.63
CA LEU A 11 -14.21 -32.32 33.37
C LEU A 11 -13.00 -32.43 32.46
N ALA A 12 -12.16 -33.47 32.63
CA ALA A 12 -11.02 -33.72 31.77
C ALA A 12 -11.44 -34.01 30.31
N VAL A 13 -12.50 -34.79 30.12
CA VAL A 13 -13.07 -35.07 28.79
C VAL A 13 -13.68 -33.81 28.16
N LEU A 14 -14.40 -32.99 28.93
CA LEU A 14 -14.92 -31.71 28.46
C LEU A 14 -13.80 -30.75 28.05
N ALA A 15 -12.73 -30.66 28.84
CA ALA A 15 -11.58 -29.81 28.55
C ALA A 15 -10.86 -30.25 27.26
N SER A 16 -10.61 -31.54 27.07
CA SER A 16 -9.97 -32.07 25.87
C SER A 16 -10.84 -31.90 24.62
N THR A 17 -12.16 -32.10 24.75
CA THR A 17 -13.12 -31.87 23.66
C THR A 17 -13.18 -30.40 23.27
N ALA A 18 -13.21 -29.48 24.25
CA ALA A 18 -13.18 -28.05 23.99
C ALA A 18 -11.87 -27.61 23.34
N ALA A 19 -10.73 -28.18 23.74
CA ALA A 19 -9.44 -27.94 23.10
C ALA A 19 -9.43 -28.44 21.65
N ALA A 20 -9.93 -29.66 21.40
CA ALA A 20 -10.04 -30.23 20.06
C ALA A 20 -10.98 -29.41 19.15
N ALA A 21 -12.09 -28.90 19.69
CA ALA A 21 -12.99 -28.02 18.95
C ALA A 21 -12.31 -26.71 18.56
N ARG A 22 -11.58 -26.06 19.48
CA ARG A 22 -10.80 -24.84 19.19
C ARG A 22 -9.69 -25.08 18.18
N ALA A 23 -8.99 -26.21 18.28
CA ALA A 23 -7.94 -26.60 17.34
C ALA A 23 -8.47 -26.81 15.91
N ARG A 24 -9.76 -27.13 15.75
CA ARG A 24 -10.41 -27.26 14.44
C ARG A 24 -10.91 -25.93 13.88
N THR A 25 -11.37 -25.00 14.72
CA THR A 25 -11.90 -23.71 14.25
C THR A 25 -10.80 -22.67 14.01
N ALA A 26 -9.73 -22.66 14.81
CA ALA A 26 -8.66 -21.67 14.67
C ALA A 26 -8.00 -21.65 13.27
N PRO A 27 -7.69 -22.81 12.63
CA PRO A 27 -7.13 -22.82 11.28
C PRO A 27 -8.08 -22.25 10.22
N VAL A 28 -9.38 -22.55 10.32
CA VAL A 28 -10.40 -22.07 9.37
C VAL A 28 -10.53 -20.55 9.44
N VAL A 29 -10.51 -19.98 10.64
CA VAL A 29 -10.54 -18.53 10.82
C VAL A 29 -9.27 -17.89 10.25
N ALA A 30 -8.10 -18.48 10.51
CA ALA A 30 -6.83 -17.98 9.97
C ALA A 30 -6.81 -17.98 8.44
N GLU A 31 -7.24 -19.08 7.80
CA GLU A 31 -7.33 -19.21 6.34
C GLU A 31 -8.32 -18.20 5.73
N ALA A 32 -9.47 -18.00 6.39
CA ALA A 32 -10.44 -17.00 5.96
C ALA A 32 -9.88 -15.58 6.07
N THR A 33 -9.15 -15.25 7.14
CA THR A 33 -8.49 -13.96 7.30
C THR A 33 -7.40 -13.74 6.24
N GLU A 34 -6.58 -14.73 5.96
CA GLU A 34 -5.55 -14.66 4.91
C GLU A 34 -6.18 -14.46 3.52
N THR A 35 -7.26 -15.20 3.23
CA THR A 35 -8.00 -15.07 1.97
C THR A 35 -8.62 -13.69 1.81
N LEU A 36 -9.24 -13.16 2.88
CA LEU A 36 -9.82 -11.83 2.88
C LEU A 36 -8.75 -10.75 2.66
N ALA A 37 -7.62 -10.84 3.36
CA ALA A 37 -6.51 -9.90 3.22
C ALA A 37 -5.96 -9.90 1.79
N ARG A 38 -5.78 -11.09 1.19
CA ARG A 38 -5.35 -11.23 -0.20
C ARG A 38 -6.36 -10.60 -1.17
N ALA A 39 -7.64 -10.92 -1.03
CA ALA A 39 -8.70 -10.37 -1.90
C ALA A 39 -8.80 -8.84 -1.78
N ALA A 40 -8.62 -8.29 -0.58
CA ALA A 40 -8.62 -6.85 -0.36
C ALA A 40 -7.44 -6.16 -1.08
N VAL A 41 -6.24 -6.75 -1.04
CA VAL A 41 -5.08 -6.20 -1.76
C VAL A 41 -5.27 -6.32 -3.28
N GLU A 42 -5.77 -7.46 -3.78
CA GLU A 42 -6.05 -7.64 -5.21
C GLU A 42 -7.08 -6.61 -5.71
N LEU A 43 -8.15 -6.38 -4.94
CA LEU A 43 -9.16 -5.37 -5.25
C LEU A 43 -8.56 -3.95 -5.26
N ALA A 44 -7.75 -3.62 -4.25
CA ALA A 44 -7.07 -2.32 -4.18
C ALA A 44 -6.14 -2.11 -5.39
N GLN A 45 -5.42 -3.15 -5.84
CA GLN A 45 -4.59 -3.07 -7.03
C GLN A 45 -5.40 -2.91 -8.32
N ALA A 46 -6.54 -3.60 -8.44
CA ALA A 46 -7.41 -3.46 -9.60
C ALA A 46 -8.00 -2.05 -9.68
N LEU A 47 -8.46 -1.50 -8.55
CA LEU A 47 -8.94 -0.12 -8.47
C LEU A 47 -7.82 0.86 -8.84
N LEU A 48 -6.63 0.68 -8.27
CA LEU A 48 -5.48 1.54 -8.55
C LEU A 48 -5.05 1.49 -10.02
N GLY A 49 -5.06 0.31 -10.64
CA GLY A 49 -4.79 0.17 -12.07
C GLY A 49 -5.82 0.91 -12.95
N ALA A 50 -7.09 0.96 -12.52
CA ALA A 50 -8.11 1.74 -13.19
C ALA A 50 -7.90 3.25 -13.02
N GLU A 51 -7.59 3.72 -11.80
CA GLU A 51 -7.29 5.14 -11.55
C GLU A 51 -6.04 5.63 -12.29
N LEU A 52 -5.00 4.78 -12.39
CA LEU A 52 -3.79 5.11 -13.15
C LEU A 52 -3.97 5.07 -14.68
N SER A 53 -5.09 4.53 -15.16
CA SER A 53 -5.40 4.54 -16.59
C SER A 53 -5.89 5.91 -17.08
N ASP A 54 -6.29 6.79 -16.16
CA ASP A 54 -6.52 8.21 -16.42
C ASP A 54 -5.21 8.98 -16.23
N ASP A 55 -4.70 9.56 -17.32
CA ASP A 55 -3.42 10.25 -17.37
C ASP A 55 -3.35 11.45 -16.40
N ASP A 56 -4.48 12.15 -16.21
CA ASP A 56 -4.53 13.32 -15.33
C ASP A 56 -4.49 12.92 -13.86
N THR A 57 -5.38 12.00 -13.48
CA THR A 57 -5.46 11.48 -12.11
C THR A 57 -4.15 10.77 -11.72
N SER A 58 -3.57 9.98 -12.62
CA SER A 58 -2.30 9.28 -12.41
C SER A 58 -1.16 10.23 -12.06
N ALA A 59 -0.90 11.20 -12.94
CA ALA A 59 0.26 12.07 -12.83
C ALA A 59 0.16 13.01 -11.62
N ARG A 60 -1.03 13.57 -11.37
CA ARG A 60 -1.29 14.42 -10.20
C ARG A 60 -1.12 13.66 -8.89
N THR A 61 -1.65 12.45 -8.82
CA THR A 61 -1.55 11.63 -7.60
C THR A 61 -0.10 11.21 -7.34
N ALA A 62 0.67 10.88 -8.40
CA ALA A 62 2.09 10.57 -8.28
C ALA A 62 2.89 11.75 -7.72
N LEU A 63 2.65 12.96 -8.26
CA LEU A 63 3.27 14.20 -7.80
C LEU A 63 2.88 14.52 -6.34
N ALA A 64 1.60 14.43 -6.00
CA ALA A 64 1.11 14.70 -4.65
C ALA A 64 1.75 13.76 -3.61
N ARG A 65 1.96 12.47 -3.95
CA ARG A 65 2.67 11.52 -3.08
C ARG A 65 4.14 11.90 -2.89
N ALA A 66 4.81 12.25 -3.98
CA ALA A 66 6.23 12.63 -3.95
C ALA A 66 6.48 13.90 -3.11
N LEU A 67 5.56 14.86 -3.16
CA LEU A 67 5.67 16.10 -2.41
C LEU A 67 5.15 15.98 -0.98
N GLY A 68 4.09 15.22 -0.72
CA GLY A 68 3.46 15.16 0.60
C GLY A 68 4.21 14.32 1.66
N GLU A 69 5.05 13.37 1.24
CA GLU A 69 5.78 12.48 2.15
C GLU A 69 7.15 13.03 2.59
N ALA A 70 7.74 13.94 1.82
CA ALA A 70 8.96 14.65 2.18
C ALA A 70 8.57 16.08 2.54
N GLY A 71 8.83 16.54 3.77
CA GLY A 71 8.49 17.92 4.14
C GLY A 71 8.98 18.93 3.11
N ASP A 72 8.17 19.97 2.84
CA ASP A 72 8.27 20.86 1.68
C ASP A 72 9.68 21.44 1.41
N ASP A 73 10.53 21.57 2.45
CA ASP A 73 11.86 22.19 2.38
C ASP A 73 12.99 21.25 1.94
N ASP A 74 12.76 19.93 1.88
CA ASP A 74 13.83 18.96 1.60
C ASP A 74 13.88 18.50 0.14
N VAL A 75 12.79 18.66 -0.61
CA VAL A 75 12.67 18.18 -2.00
C VAL A 75 13.33 19.16 -2.98
N VAL A 76 14.26 18.66 -3.77
CA VAL A 76 14.95 19.44 -4.81
C VAL A 76 14.44 19.08 -6.20
N ARG A 77 14.09 17.81 -6.41
CA ARG A 77 13.63 17.30 -7.70
C ARG A 77 12.65 16.16 -7.52
N VAL A 78 11.65 16.07 -8.39
CA VAL A 78 10.76 14.91 -8.48
C VAL A 78 10.94 14.24 -9.84
N ARG A 79 11.37 12.99 -9.80
CA ARG A 79 11.47 12.10 -10.97
C ARG A 79 10.14 11.42 -11.21
N LEU A 80 9.69 11.45 -12.45
CA LEU A 80 8.40 10.92 -12.90
C LEU A 80 8.56 10.13 -14.19
N ASN A 81 7.59 9.28 -14.51
CA ASN A 81 7.49 8.72 -15.85
C ASN A 81 7.44 9.82 -16.93
N PRO A 82 8.05 9.64 -18.11
CA PRO A 82 8.07 10.67 -19.15
C PRO A 82 6.69 11.13 -19.64
N GLU A 83 5.69 10.24 -19.68
CA GLU A 83 4.32 10.58 -20.08
C GLU A 83 3.63 11.43 -19.02
N ASP A 84 3.71 11.01 -17.75
CA ASP A 84 3.16 11.77 -16.62
C ASP A 84 3.83 13.16 -16.51
N HIS A 85 5.15 13.22 -16.69
CA HIS A 85 5.90 14.49 -16.73
C HIS A 85 5.41 15.40 -17.87
N ALA A 86 5.22 14.85 -19.07
CA ALA A 86 4.73 15.62 -20.21
C ALA A 86 3.31 16.16 -19.97
N HIS A 87 2.44 15.33 -19.38
CA HIS A 87 1.08 15.72 -18.99
C HIS A 87 1.08 16.86 -17.97
N LEU A 88 1.83 16.72 -16.88
CA LEU A 88 1.94 17.76 -15.84
C LEU A 88 2.51 19.08 -16.40
N ARG A 89 3.47 19.00 -17.31
CA ARG A 89 4.01 20.20 -17.98
C ARG A 89 2.94 20.90 -18.82
N ALA A 90 2.22 20.16 -19.67
CA ALA A 90 1.16 20.73 -20.49
C ALA A 90 0.07 21.39 -19.64
N MET A 91 -0.22 20.81 -18.47
CA MET A 91 -1.17 21.34 -17.51
C MET A 91 -0.68 22.61 -16.81
N LEU A 92 0.59 22.67 -16.39
CA LEU A 92 1.20 23.90 -15.85
C LEU A 92 1.17 25.04 -16.86
N GLU A 93 1.39 24.74 -18.14
CA GLU A 93 1.33 25.72 -19.23
C GLU A 93 -0.11 26.22 -19.46
N ALA A 94 -1.10 25.33 -19.42
CA ALA A 94 -2.50 25.67 -19.65
C ALA A 94 -3.16 26.36 -18.44
N HIS A 95 -2.83 25.95 -17.22
CA HIS A 95 -3.45 26.40 -15.97
C HIS A 95 -2.40 26.68 -14.89
N PRO A 96 -1.71 27.83 -14.97
CA PRO A 96 -0.73 28.23 -13.95
C PRO A 96 -1.38 28.30 -12.56
N GLY A 97 -0.81 27.60 -11.58
CA GLY A 97 -1.27 27.58 -10.19
C GLY A 97 -2.30 26.49 -9.85
N GLU A 98 -2.66 25.63 -10.81
CA GLU A 98 -3.51 24.47 -10.52
C GLU A 98 -2.78 23.35 -9.78
N LEU A 99 -1.46 23.26 -9.97
CA LEU A 99 -0.58 22.37 -9.23
C LEU A 99 0.15 23.13 -8.14
N ASP A 100 0.11 22.58 -6.93
CA ASP A 100 0.89 23.08 -5.80
C ASP A 100 2.29 22.44 -5.82
N ILE A 101 3.23 23.09 -6.51
CA ILE A 101 4.63 22.66 -6.58
C ILE A 101 5.46 23.68 -5.79
N PRO A 102 6.18 23.26 -4.73
CA PRO A 102 7.04 24.15 -3.98
C PRO A 102 8.08 24.85 -4.86
N ALA A 103 8.36 26.11 -4.54
CA ALA A 103 9.31 26.91 -5.31
C ALA A 103 10.71 26.28 -5.28
N GLY A 104 11.29 26.05 -6.46
CA GLY A 104 12.62 25.46 -6.60
C GLY A 104 12.62 23.95 -6.83
N VAL A 105 11.48 23.27 -6.72
CA VAL A 105 11.36 21.86 -7.09
C VAL A 105 11.35 21.70 -8.61
N GLU A 106 12.28 20.92 -9.15
CA GLU A 106 12.32 20.57 -10.57
C GLU A 106 11.56 19.26 -10.83
N LEU A 107 10.69 19.22 -11.84
CA LEU A 107 10.12 17.97 -12.35
C LEU A 107 11.01 17.43 -13.47
N VAL A 108 11.39 16.15 -13.39
CA VAL A 108 12.30 15.53 -14.37
C VAL A 108 11.75 14.19 -14.87
N PRO A 109 11.79 13.92 -16.18
CA PRO A 109 11.37 12.64 -16.73
C PRO A 109 12.42 11.55 -16.49
N ASP A 110 11.96 10.35 -16.15
CA ASP A 110 12.77 9.17 -15.88
C ASP A 110 12.12 7.91 -16.47
N ALA A 111 12.71 7.37 -17.53
CA ALA A 111 12.21 6.20 -18.24
C ALA A 111 12.28 4.89 -17.44
N ALA A 112 12.96 4.87 -16.28
CA ALA A 112 12.97 3.72 -15.39
C ALA A 112 11.70 3.61 -14.52
N LEU A 113 10.88 4.66 -14.46
CA LEU A 113 9.65 4.72 -13.66
C LEU A 113 8.43 4.30 -14.50
N ALA A 114 7.55 3.49 -13.90
CA ALA A 114 6.27 3.16 -14.50
C ALA A 114 5.31 4.36 -14.39
N ARG A 115 4.23 4.35 -15.19
CA ARG A 115 3.17 5.37 -15.05
C ARG A 115 2.60 5.35 -13.63
N GLY A 116 2.42 6.53 -13.05
CA GLY A 116 1.98 6.73 -11.67
C GLY A 116 3.09 6.59 -10.62
N ASP A 117 4.32 6.23 -11.00
CA ASP A 117 5.45 6.21 -10.07
C ASP A 117 6.12 7.59 -9.99
N ALA A 118 6.60 7.91 -8.79
CA ALA A 118 7.41 9.09 -8.54
C ALA A 118 8.55 8.78 -7.56
N VAL A 119 9.64 9.53 -7.64
CA VAL A 119 10.75 9.50 -6.68
C VAL A 119 11.20 10.92 -6.40
N SER A 120 11.25 11.32 -5.14
CA SER A 120 11.73 12.65 -4.75
C SER A 120 13.22 12.58 -4.42
N GLU A 121 14.02 13.39 -5.09
CA GLU A 121 15.41 13.65 -4.71
C GLU A 121 15.41 14.73 -3.64
N LEU A 122 16.01 14.42 -2.51
CA LEU A 122 16.15 15.34 -1.39
C LEU A 122 17.55 15.94 -1.37
N THR A 123 17.75 17.00 -0.59
CA THR A 123 19.11 17.52 -0.34
C THR A 123 20.04 16.41 0.16
N GLU A 124 19.54 15.53 1.02
CA GLU A 124 20.24 14.35 1.51
C GLU A 124 19.48 13.06 1.17
N GLY A 125 19.74 12.53 -0.02
CA GLY A 125 19.23 11.21 -0.44
C GLY A 125 17.97 11.29 -1.29
N TYR A 126 17.07 10.33 -1.11
CA TYR A 126 15.83 10.23 -1.89
C TYR A 126 14.71 9.59 -1.09
N LEU A 127 13.47 9.92 -1.48
CA LEU A 127 12.25 9.31 -1.01
C LEU A 127 11.63 8.46 -2.13
N ASP A 128 11.36 7.19 -1.83
CA ASP A 128 10.70 6.26 -2.75
C ASP A 128 9.16 6.41 -2.66
N ALA A 129 8.60 7.22 -3.57
CA ALA A 129 7.17 7.41 -3.73
C ALA A 129 6.56 6.51 -4.82
N ARG A 130 7.24 5.41 -5.19
CA ARG A 130 6.74 4.47 -6.20
C ARG A 130 5.57 3.68 -5.66
N LEU A 131 4.57 3.52 -6.49
CA LEU A 131 3.33 2.85 -6.14
C LEU A 131 3.54 1.34 -5.94
N GLY A 132 4.44 0.76 -6.73
CA GLY A 132 4.86 -0.63 -6.57
C GLY A 132 5.49 -0.89 -5.18
N ALA A 133 6.31 0.05 -4.68
CA ALA A 133 6.92 -0.06 -3.37
C ALA A 133 5.87 0.09 -2.24
N ALA A 134 4.93 1.02 -2.38
CA ALA A 134 3.81 1.19 -1.45
C ALA A 134 2.95 -0.09 -1.35
N LEU A 135 2.61 -0.71 -2.50
CA LEU A 135 1.88 -1.97 -2.55
C LEU A 135 2.65 -3.14 -1.91
N ALA A 136 3.97 -3.20 -2.12
CA ALA A 136 4.81 -4.21 -1.48
C ALA A 136 4.81 -4.05 0.06
N ARG A 137 4.88 -2.81 0.57
CA ARG A 137 4.77 -2.52 2.01
C ARG A 137 3.41 -2.95 2.57
N ALA A 138 2.31 -2.62 1.88
CA ALA A 138 0.97 -3.01 2.30
C ALA A 138 0.80 -4.54 2.36
N ARG A 139 1.32 -5.27 1.37
CA ARG A 139 1.32 -6.74 1.37
C ARG A 139 2.09 -7.32 2.55
N ALA A 140 3.28 -6.79 2.83
CA ALA A 140 4.09 -7.24 3.95
C ALA A 140 3.40 -6.98 5.30
N ALA A 141 2.77 -5.82 5.48
CA ALA A 141 2.05 -5.47 6.71
C ALA A 141 0.80 -6.35 6.95
N LEU A 142 0.19 -6.87 5.87
CA LEU A 142 -0.96 -7.76 5.94
C LEU A 142 -0.57 -9.25 5.98
N GLU A 143 0.73 -9.56 6.04
CA GLU A 143 1.27 -10.94 5.99
C GLU A 143 0.81 -11.74 4.76
N VAL A 144 0.35 -11.07 3.69
CA VAL A 144 -0.14 -11.71 2.47
C VAL A 144 1.04 -12.23 1.69
N ARG A 145 1.28 -13.54 1.72
CA ARG A 145 2.26 -14.19 0.85
C ARG A 145 1.70 -14.32 -0.58
N ARG A 146 2.59 -14.24 -1.57
CA ARG A 146 2.26 -14.34 -3.00
C ARG A 146 1.76 -15.73 -3.38
#